data_AF-A0A5J6FCS3-F1
#
_entry.id   AF-A0A5J6FCS3-F1
#
_cell.length_a   1.000
_cell.length_b   1.000
_cell.length_c   1.000
_cell.angle_alpha   90.00
_cell.angle_beta   90.00
_cell.angle_gamma   90.00
#
_symmetry.space_group_name_H-M   'P 1'
#
loop_
_entity.id
_entity.type
_entity.pdbx_description
1 polymer ?
#
loop_
_entity_poly.entity_id
_entity_poly.type
_entity_poly.pdbx_seq_one_letter_code
_entity_poly.pdbx_strand_id
1 'polypeptide(L)'
;MRALVDLADTAMAETDQGVASSVYNQAALIASDLDLPDLAREMCHQHAAAYLHACPLPGMTAIRGLEPVVNLARLQIRAGRADEGRRRLLDLYGAVEAGTSVRFEGVTVPADLTATDEDRHEVRAWLWRVLLADGTRTLTTEGRWAEALAHIEAHHGVGKRMLDGRQVAVLAALVVSDTAGAAALLTETMPGDPWEQAVTACLTALSRRDARQPVDSHLRDLAAICLERQAEPGITVFDIRLGLTVLDAIGSAEAPAAHRIVEDLHRRTTDAEDGYAARENLAHPLFVAIATDRQEQDCRALVRACAIGAGTMPDQLQAELRAALSASDSVIRESLARLSDPNALPL
;
A
#
# COMPACT_ATOMS: atom_id res chain seq x y z
N MET A 1 -5.32 -16.71 -10.72
CA MET A 1 -4.70 -17.03 -12.02
C MET A 1 -5.61 -16.75 -13.19
N ARG A 2 -6.81 -17.35 -13.30
CA ARG A 2 -7.75 -17.09 -14.43
C ARG A 2 -7.96 -15.60 -14.73
N ALA A 3 -8.31 -14.80 -13.72
CA ALA A 3 -8.50 -13.35 -13.90
C ALA A 3 -7.24 -12.62 -14.44
N LEU A 4 -6.03 -13.10 -14.14
CA LEU A 4 -4.78 -12.55 -14.66
C LEU A 4 -4.59 -12.90 -16.14
N VAL A 5 -4.96 -14.13 -16.52
CA VAL A 5 -4.94 -14.57 -17.92
C VAL A 5 -5.97 -13.79 -18.73
N ASP A 6 -7.20 -13.65 -18.23
CA ASP A 6 -8.24 -12.84 -18.87
C ASP A 6 -7.77 -11.38 -19.06
N LEU A 7 -7.06 -10.82 -18.07
CA LEU A 7 -6.49 -9.47 -18.15
C LEU A 7 -5.40 -9.37 -19.22
N ALA A 8 -4.56 -10.40 -19.38
CA ALA A 8 -3.56 -10.45 -20.44
C ALA A 8 -4.21 -10.58 -21.84
N ASP A 9 -5.28 -11.35 -21.96
CA ASP A 9 -6.06 -11.46 -23.19
C ASP A 9 -6.71 -10.12 -23.56
N THR A 10 -7.25 -9.38 -22.59
CA THR A 10 -7.75 -8.02 -22.79
C THR A 10 -6.64 -7.08 -23.25
N ALA A 11 -5.47 -7.11 -22.60
CA ALA A 11 -4.33 -6.29 -22.99
C ALA A 11 -3.91 -6.54 -24.45
N MET A 12 -3.92 -7.79 -24.90
CA MET A 12 -3.64 -8.15 -26.29
C MET A 12 -4.73 -7.67 -27.25
N ALA A 13 -6.00 -7.92 -26.94
CA ALA A 13 -7.12 -7.58 -27.81
C ALA A 13 -7.23 -6.06 -28.05
N GLU A 14 -7.00 -5.26 -27.01
CA GLU A 14 -7.10 -3.81 -27.05
C GLU A 14 -5.75 -3.13 -27.32
N THR A 15 -4.66 -3.91 -27.31
CA THR A 15 -3.28 -3.41 -27.37
C THR A 15 -3.01 -2.35 -26.28
N ASP A 16 -3.62 -2.53 -25.11
CA ASP A 16 -3.58 -1.57 -24.01
C ASP A 16 -2.35 -1.79 -23.13
N GLN A 17 -1.43 -0.84 -23.21
CA GLN A 17 -0.19 -0.82 -22.44
C GLN A 17 -0.43 -0.74 -20.91
N GLY A 18 -1.48 -0.05 -20.46
CA GLY A 18 -1.83 0.06 -19.04
C GLY A 18 -2.38 -1.23 -18.48
N VAL A 19 -3.20 -1.96 -19.26
CA VAL A 19 -3.68 -3.28 -18.87
C VAL A 19 -2.52 -4.28 -18.82
N ALA A 20 -1.62 -4.27 -19.82
CA ALA A 20 -0.41 -5.09 -19.81
C ALA A 20 0.50 -4.81 -18.59
N SER A 21 0.69 -3.53 -18.23
CA SER A 21 1.42 -3.13 -17.01
C SER A 21 0.75 -3.70 -15.74
N SER A 22 -0.58 -3.72 -15.71
CA SER A 22 -1.35 -4.24 -14.58
C SER A 22 -1.17 -5.75 -14.40
N VAL A 23 -1.04 -6.51 -15.50
CA VAL A 23 -0.72 -7.95 -15.45
C VAL A 23 0.61 -8.18 -14.74
N TYR A 24 1.66 -7.43 -15.10
CA TYR A 24 2.96 -7.54 -14.41
C TYR A 24 2.86 -7.22 -12.91
N ASN A 25 2.17 -6.14 -12.55
CA ASN A 25 2.00 -5.75 -11.14
C ASN A 25 1.24 -6.82 -10.34
N GLN A 26 0.14 -7.34 -10.89
CA GLN A 26 -0.64 -8.38 -10.22
C GLN A 26 0.13 -9.71 -10.13
N ALA A 27 0.90 -10.07 -11.16
CA ALA A 27 1.77 -11.24 -11.13
C ALA A 27 2.82 -11.16 -10.01
N ALA A 28 3.51 -10.02 -9.90
CA ALA A 28 4.49 -9.79 -8.85
C ALA A 28 3.85 -9.78 -7.45
N LEU A 29 2.63 -9.26 -7.31
CA LEU A 29 1.86 -9.33 -6.05
C LEU A 29 1.49 -10.77 -5.70
N ILE A 30 1.01 -11.58 -6.65
CA ILE A 30 0.73 -13.01 -6.42
C ILE A 30 1.99 -13.73 -5.96
N ALA A 31 3.14 -13.51 -6.61
CA ALA A 31 4.40 -14.12 -6.19
C ALA A 31 4.81 -13.67 -4.77
N SER A 32 4.64 -12.38 -4.44
CA SER A 32 4.87 -11.84 -3.10
C SER A 32 3.96 -12.49 -2.05
N ASP A 33 2.69 -12.72 -2.38
CA ASP A 33 1.70 -13.30 -1.47
C ASP A 33 1.95 -14.77 -1.21
N LEU A 34 2.44 -15.49 -2.21
CA LEU A 34 2.88 -16.88 -2.08
C LEU A 34 4.22 -17.02 -1.34
N ASP A 35 4.84 -15.91 -0.88
CA ASP A 35 6.19 -15.90 -0.29
C ASP A 35 7.28 -16.41 -1.25
N LEU A 36 7.20 -15.96 -2.51
CA LEU A 36 8.18 -16.22 -3.58
C LEU A 36 8.89 -14.90 -3.99
N PRO A 37 9.69 -14.29 -3.09
CA PRO A 37 10.25 -12.95 -3.29
C PRO A 37 11.20 -12.86 -4.49
N ASP A 38 11.92 -13.94 -4.82
CA ASP A 38 12.82 -13.96 -5.98
C ASP A 38 12.06 -13.94 -7.30
N LEU A 39 10.93 -14.64 -7.36
CA LEU A 39 10.04 -14.63 -8.52
C LEU A 39 9.38 -13.25 -8.69
N ALA A 40 8.91 -12.64 -7.59
CA ALA A 40 8.39 -11.27 -7.62
C ALA A 40 9.44 -10.25 -8.10
N ARG A 41 10.69 -10.41 -7.65
CA ARG A 41 11.82 -9.59 -8.07
C ARG A 41 12.13 -9.75 -9.56
N GLU A 42 12.18 -10.99 -10.06
CA GLU A 42 12.38 -11.29 -11.48
C GLU A 42 11.32 -10.59 -12.34
N MET A 43 10.04 -10.67 -11.95
CA MET A 43 8.94 -10.01 -12.65
C MET A 43 9.09 -8.49 -12.65
N CYS A 44 9.51 -7.89 -11.53
CA CYS A 44 9.78 -6.44 -11.49
C CYS A 44 10.92 -6.05 -12.44
N HIS A 45 11.99 -6.85 -12.53
CA HIS A 45 13.07 -6.58 -13.49
C HIS A 45 12.60 -6.68 -14.94
N GLN A 46 11.85 -7.74 -15.29
CA GLN A 46 11.28 -7.91 -16.62
C GLN A 46 10.36 -6.73 -16.98
N HIS A 47 9.48 -6.35 -16.05
CA HIS A 47 8.56 -5.23 -16.22
C HIS A 47 9.31 -3.91 -16.46
N ALA A 48 10.32 -3.59 -15.65
CA ALA A 48 11.11 -2.38 -15.85
C ALA A 48 11.84 -2.39 -17.21
N ALA A 49 12.40 -3.53 -17.60
CA ALA A 49 13.09 -3.69 -18.89
C ALA A 49 12.14 -3.58 -20.09
N ALA A 50 10.86 -3.91 -19.93
CA ALA A 50 9.84 -3.73 -20.96
C ALA A 50 9.63 -2.25 -21.34
N TYR A 51 9.89 -1.32 -20.42
CA TYR A 51 9.74 0.12 -20.67
C TYR A 51 11.06 0.85 -20.88
N LEU A 52 12.01 0.69 -19.96
CA LEU A 52 13.17 1.58 -19.84
C LEU A 52 14.14 1.49 -21.04
N HIS A 53 14.06 0.43 -21.84
CA HIS A 53 14.83 0.30 -23.08
C HIS A 53 14.43 1.32 -24.16
N ALA A 54 13.22 1.89 -24.08
CA ALA A 54 12.66 2.82 -25.06
C ALA A 54 12.67 4.28 -24.58
N CYS A 55 13.45 4.61 -23.56
CA CYS A 55 13.60 6.01 -23.13
C CYS A 55 14.15 6.87 -24.28
N PRO A 56 13.73 8.15 -24.37
CA PRO A 56 12.84 8.86 -23.45
C PRO A 56 11.35 8.48 -23.57
N LEU A 57 10.62 8.48 -22.45
CA LEU A 57 9.22 8.07 -22.36
C LEU A 57 8.28 9.26 -22.04
N PRO A 58 7.01 9.24 -22.51
CA PRO A 58 5.96 10.13 -21.99
C PRO A 58 5.68 9.89 -20.50
N GLY A 59 5.15 10.88 -19.79
CA GLY A 59 5.02 10.88 -18.33
C GLY A 59 4.36 9.62 -17.75
N MET A 60 3.14 9.30 -18.17
CA MET A 60 2.44 8.09 -17.72
C MET A 60 3.17 6.79 -18.09
N THR A 61 3.83 6.74 -19.24
CA THR A 61 4.61 5.57 -19.68
C THR A 61 5.89 5.41 -18.84
N ALA A 62 6.54 6.51 -18.49
CA ALA A 62 7.67 6.52 -17.55
C ALA A 62 7.25 6.08 -16.15
N ILE A 63 6.07 6.51 -15.67
CA ILE A 63 5.50 6.05 -14.40
C ILE A 63 5.33 4.53 -14.41
N ARG A 64 4.73 3.95 -15.46
CA ARG A 64 4.60 2.48 -15.61
C ARG A 64 5.97 1.79 -15.61
N GLY A 65 6.97 2.37 -16.26
CA GLY A 65 8.35 1.85 -16.23
C GLY A 65 9.05 1.95 -14.88
N LEU A 66 8.69 2.92 -14.03
CA LEU A 66 9.25 3.10 -12.69
C LEU A 66 8.47 2.38 -11.58
N GLU A 67 7.19 2.09 -11.78
CA GLU A 67 6.39 1.32 -10.83
C GLU A 67 7.04 0.00 -10.39
N PRO A 68 7.61 -0.83 -11.28
CA PRO A 68 8.35 -2.02 -10.84
C PRO A 68 9.59 -1.70 -10.03
N VAL A 69 10.27 -0.56 -10.26
CA VAL A 69 11.42 -0.13 -9.45
C VAL A 69 10.99 0.24 -8.03
N VAL A 70 9.84 0.92 -7.90
CA VAL A 70 9.20 1.17 -6.59
C VAL A 70 8.79 -0.15 -5.93
N ASN A 71 8.25 -1.11 -6.68
CA ASN A 71 7.88 -2.42 -6.16
C ASN A 71 9.10 -3.21 -5.65
N LEU A 72 10.28 -3.09 -6.27
CA LEU A 72 11.52 -3.65 -5.73
C LEU A 72 11.85 -3.08 -4.34
N ALA A 73 11.71 -1.77 -4.15
CA ALA A 73 11.87 -1.16 -2.82
C ALA A 73 10.85 -1.70 -1.81
N ARG A 74 9.58 -1.85 -2.22
CA ARG A 74 8.52 -2.43 -1.39
C ARG A 74 8.82 -3.88 -1.00
N LEU A 75 9.40 -4.69 -1.90
CA LEU A 75 9.82 -6.05 -1.58
C LEU A 75 10.93 -6.06 -0.52
N GLN A 76 11.92 -5.17 -0.62
CA GLN A 76 12.96 -5.02 0.40
C GLN A 76 12.39 -4.63 1.77
N ILE A 77 11.44 -3.69 1.78
CA ILE A 77 10.76 -3.26 2.99
C ILE A 77 10.04 -4.44 3.64
N ARG A 78 9.28 -5.23 2.87
CA ARG A 78 8.61 -6.44 3.35
C ARG A 78 9.60 -7.49 3.88
N ALA A 79 10.80 -7.57 3.31
CA ALA A 79 11.87 -8.46 3.75
C ALA A 79 12.65 -7.94 4.99
N GLY A 80 12.17 -6.90 5.67
CA GLY A 80 12.81 -6.35 6.87
C GLY A 80 14.00 -5.42 6.59
N ARG A 81 14.22 -5.01 5.33
CA ARG A 81 15.27 -4.05 4.94
C ARG A 81 14.67 -2.65 4.71
N ALA A 82 13.88 -2.19 5.67
CA ALA A 82 13.05 -0.99 5.52
C ALA A 82 13.86 0.29 5.23
N ASP A 83 14.94 0.53 5.97
CA ASP A 83 15.81 1.69 5.76
C ASP A 83 16.50 1.70 4.38
N GLU A 84 16.87 0.52 3.88
CA GLU A 84 17.48 0.41 2.56
C GLU A 84 16.46 0.68 1.46
N GLY A 85 15.27 0.08 1.57
CA GLY A 85 14.17 0.36 0.63
C GLY A 85 13.83 1.85 0.61
N ARG A 86 13.69 2.48 1.78
CA ARG A 86 13.43 3.92 1.91
C ARG A 86 14.53 4.76 1.27
N ARG A 87 15.79 4.48 1.57
CA ARG A 87 16.93 5.22 1.00
C ARG A 87 16.91 5.17 -0.53
N ARG A 88 16.65 3.99 -1.10
CA ARG A 88 16.63 3.85 -2.55
C ARG A 88 15.44 4.54 -3.21
N LEU A 89 14.30 4.67 -2.53
CA LEU A 89 13.19 5.52 -3.01
C LEU A 89 13.61 7.00 -3.03
N LEU A 90 14.33 7.46 -1.99
CA LEU A 90 14.87 8.82 -1.94
C LEU A 90 15.90 9.06 -3.06
N ASP A 91 16.81 8.10 -3.27
CA ASP A 91 17.80 8.17 -4.36
C ASP A 91 17.11 8.22 -5.73
N LEU A 92 16.06 7.43 -5.95
CA LEU A 92 15.28 7.45 -7.19
C LEU A 92 14.59 8.80 -7.41
N TYR A 93 13.95 9.34 -6.37
CA TYR A 93 13.31 10.65 -6.44
C TYR A 93 14.32 11.75 -6.74
N GLY A 94 15.45 11.79 -6.01
CA GLY A 94 16.51 12.78 -6.22
C GLY A 94 17.13 12.67 -7.62
N ALA A 95 17.30 11.46 -8.15
CA ALA A 95 17.82 11.25 -9.49
C ALA A 95 16.89 11.78 -10.57
N VAL A 96 15.58 11.49 -10.47
CA VAL A 96 14.56 12.02 -11.40
C VAL A 96 14.44 13.53 -11.27
N GLU A 97 14.50 14.08 -10.06
CA GLU A 97 14.46 15.53 -9.83
C GLU A 97 15.67 16.24 -10.47
N ALA A 98 16.87 15.67 -10.32
CA ALA A 98 18.11 16.22 -10.87
C ALA A 98 18.32 15.91 -12.37
N GLY A 99 17.50 15.05 -12.98
CA GLY A 99 17.72 14.57 -14.35
C GLY A 99 19.01 13.77 -14.49
N THR A 100 19.31 12.89 -13.54
CA THR A 100 20.53 12.06 -13.50
C THR A 100 20.20 10.58 -13.52
N SER A 101 21.13 9.74 -13.98
CA SER A 101 20.92 8.29 -13.97
C SER A 101 21.09 7.71 -12.58
N VAL A 102 20.30 6.71 -12.23
CA VAL A 102 20.45 5.94 -10.98
C VAL A 102 20.34 4.45 -11.25
N ARG A 103 21.08 3.65 -10.49
CA ARG A 103 21.01 2.18 -10.55
C ARG A 103 20.35 1.64 -9.28
N PHE A 104 19.31 0.85 -9.46
CA PHE A 104 18.52 0.24 -8.40
C PHE A 104 18.45 -1.28 -8.62
N GLU A 105 19.06 -2.09 -7.74
CA GLU A 105 19.04 -3.57 -7.81
C GLU A 105 19.38 -4.16 -9.20
N GLY A 106 20.13 -3.46 -10.04
CA GLY A 106 20.43 -3.92 -11.40
C GLY A 106 19.55 -3.33 -12.50
N VAL A 107 18.46 -2.64 -12.15
CA VAL A 107 17.73 -1.75 -13.06
C VAL A 107 18.49 -0.43 -13.17
N THR A 108 18.73 0.05 -14.38
CA THR A 108 19.28 1.39 -14.63
C THR A 108 18.14 2.29 -15.06
N VAL A 109 17.86 3.33 -14.27
CA VAL A 109 16.96 4.41 -14.66
C VAL A 109 17.82 5.48 -15.33
N PRO A 110 17.62 5.75 -16.63
CA PRO A 110 18.48 6.66 -17.37
C PRO A 110 18.18 8.12 -17.03
N ALA A 111 19.15 9.01 -17.29
CA ALA A 111 19.02 10.45 -17.03
C ALA A 111 17.96 11.10 -17.93
N ASP A 112 17.84 10.60 -19.16
CA ASP A 112 16.85 10.98 -20.18
C ASP A 112 15.59 10.11 -20.09
N LEU A 113 15.10 9.84 -18.87
CA LEU A 113 13.89 9.06 -18.63
C LEU A 113 12.69 9.59 -19.40
N THR A 114 12.53 10.92 -19.48
CA THR A 114 11.41 11.59 -20.15
C THR A 114 11.90 12.57 -21.20
N ALA A 115 11.07 12.78 -22.24
CA ALA A 115 11.42 13.67 -23.36
C ALA A 115 11.24 15.15 -23.01
N THR A 116 10.28 15.45 -22.12
CA THR A 116 9.92 16.82 -21.75
C THR A 116 10.04 17.06 -20.25
N ASP A 117 10.13 18.34 -19.88
CA ASP A 117 10.09 18.79 -18.47
C ASP A 117 8.70 18.58 -17.84
N GLU A 118 7.63 18.62 -18.64
CA GLU A 118 6.25 18.37 -18.19
C GLU A 118 6.07 16.90 -17.80
N ASP A 119 6.52 15.97 -18.65
CA ASP A 119 6.53 14.55 -18.34
C ASP A 119 7.38 14.27 -17.08
N ARG A 120 8.55 14.92 -16.95
CA ARG A 120 9.39 14.78 -15.76
C ARG A 120 8.69 15.28 -14.51
N HIS A 121 7.95 16.39 -14.61
CA HIS A 121 7.17 16.93 -13.51
C HIS A 121 6.08 15.95 -13.05
N GLU A 122 5.38 15.31 -13.99
CA GLU A 122 4.37 14.28 -13.70
C GLU A 122 4.98 13.09 -12.95
N VAL A 123 6.09 12.55 -13.44
CA VAL A 123 6.82 11.44 -12.81
C VAL A 123 7.28 11.84 -11.40
N ARG A 124 7.84 13.04 -11.23
CA ARG A 124 8.28 13.56 -9.93
C ARG A 124 7.11 13.68 -8.95
N ALA A 125 5.96 14.18 -9.40
CA ALA A 125 4.77 14.31 -8.55
C ALA A 125 4.22 12.94 -8.12
N TRP A 126 4.33 11.91 -8.97
CA TRP A 126 4.02 10.53 -8.61
C TRP A 126 5.02 9.96 -7.60
N LEU A 127 6.34 10.08 -7.85
CA LEU A 127 7.37 9.60 -6.91
C LEU A 127 7.30 10.31 -5.55
N TRP A 128 6.95 11.60 -5.52
CA TRP A 128 6.74 12.32 -4.28
C TRP A 128 5.60 11.71 -3.45
N ARG A 129 4.48 11.31 -4.07
CA ARG A 129 3.40 10.59 -3.38
C ARG A 129 3.87 9.22 -2.87
N VAL A 130 4.68 8.50 -3.64
CA VAL A 130 5.30 7.24 -3.22
C VAL A 130 6.19 7.45 -1.98
N LEU A 131 7.03 8.49 -1.98
CA LEU A 131 7.89 8.82 -0.83
C LEU A 131 7.10 9.16 0.42
N LEU A 132 6.02 9.94 0.28
CA LEU A 132 5.16 10.26 1.41
C LEU A 132 4.48 9.01 1.97
N ALA A 133 3.94 8.14 1.12
CA ALA A 133 3.25 6.94 1.59
C ALA A 133 4.23 5.87 2.10
N ASP A 134 5.09 5.35 1.23
CA ASP A 134 5.96 4.21 1.54
C ASP A 134 7.11 4.63 2.46
N GLY A 135 7.71 5.81 2.24
CA GLY A 135 8.78 6.32 3.10
C GLY A 135 8.33 6.55 4.54
N THR A 136 7.13 7.12 4.74
CA THR A 136 6.54 7.25 6.08
C THR A 136 6.24 5.89 6.69
N ARG A 137 5.60 4.99 5.93
CA ARG A 137 5.22 3.66 6.41
C ARG A 137 6.42 2.88 6.95
N THR A 138 7.57 2.93 6.27
CA THR A 138 8.79 2.24 6.75
C THR A 138 9.23 2.66 8.15
N LEU A 139 9.12 3.95 8.46
CA LEU A 139 9.53 4.51 9.75
C LEU A 139 8.48 4.23 10.83
N THR A 140 7.20 4.39 10.51
CA THR A 140 6.13 4.19 11.49
C THR A 140 5.97 2.73 11.90
N THR A 141 6.22 1.77 11.00
CA THR A 141 6.20 0.34 11.34
C THR A 141 7.30 -0.08 12.30
N GLU A 142 8.40 0.67 12.39
CA GLU A 142 9.48 0.46 13.34
C GLU A 142 9.31 1.30 14.63
N GLY A 143 8.22 2.05 14.76
CA GLY A 143 7.98 2.95 15.90
C GLY A 143 8.84 4.23 15.88
N ARG A 144 9.49 4.55 14.75
CA ARG A 144 10.39 5.71 14.60
C ARG A 144 9.61 6.97 14.26
N TRP A 145 8.65 7.33 15.12
CA TRP A 145 7.66 8.39 14.88
C TRP A 145 8.27 9.79 14.68
N ALA A 146 9.33 10.13 15.42
CA ALA A 146 10.03 11.41 15.25
C ALA A 146 10.70 11.52 13.88
N GLU A 147 11.31 10.43 13.40
CA GLU A 147 11.91 10.39 12.06
C GLU A 147 10.86 10.39 10.96
N ALA A 148 9.72 9.71 11.19
CA ALA A 148 8.58 9.74 10.27
C ALA A 148 8.04 11.18 10.11
N LEU A 149 7.90 11.92 11.22
CA LEU A 149 7.49 13.32 11.18
C LEU A 149 8.49 14.17 10.40
N ALA A 150 9.79 14.07 10.73
CA ALA A 150 10.83 14.80 10.03
C ALA A 150 10.87 14.47 8.51
N HIS A 151 10.65 13.21 8.14
CA HIS A 151 10.55 12.78 6.75
C HIS A 151 9.38 13.47 6.02
N ILE A 152 8.19 13.48 6.62
CA ILE A 152 7.01 14.12 6.02
C ILE A 152 7.19 15.63 5.95
N GLU A 153 7.73 16.27 6.99
CA GLU A 153 7.98 17.71 7.02
C GLU A 153 8.97 18.15 5.94
N ALA A 154 10.06 17.40 5.77
CA ALA A 154 11.05 17.65 4.71
C ALA A 154 10.46 17.60 3.30
N HIS A 155 9.34 16.89 3.12
CA HIS A 155 8.62 16.78 1.86
C HIS A 155 7.29 17.53 1.86
N HIS A 156 7.06 18.42 2.83
CA HIS A 156 5.85 19.24 2.99
C HIS A 156 4.52 18.44 3.00
N GLY A 157 4.53 17.23 3.56
CA GLY A 157 3.38 16.33 3.56
C GLY A 157 2.38 16.50 4.72
N VAL A 158 2.62 17.45 5.65
CA VAL A 158 1.69 17.71 6.77
C VAL A 158 0.60 18.69 6.34
N GLY A 159 -0.60 18.17 6.07
CA GLY A 159 -1.79 18.95 5.71
C GLY A 159 -2.72 19.27 6.89
N LYS A 160 -3.87 19.89 6.58
CA LYS A 160 -4.96 20.17 7.54
C LYS A 160 -6.04 19.09 7.61
N ARG A 161 -6.08 18.18 6.64
CA ARG A 161 -6.98 17.00 6.61
C ARG A 161 -6.35 15.82 7.36
N MET A 162 -7.15 14.83 7.77
CA MET A 162 -6.66 13.66 8.52
C MET A 162 -6.04 12.60 7.60
N LEU A 163 -5.12 13.03 6.74
CA LEU A 163 -4.29 12.15 5.91
C LEU A 163 -3.03 11.73 6.67
N ASP A 164 -2.21 10.86 6.06
CA ASP A 164 -1.03 10.25 6.66
C ASP A 164 -0.13 11.23 7.42
N GLY A 165 0.18 12.39 6.81
CA GLY A 165 1.05 13.40 7.43
C GLY A 165 0.49 13.99 8.74
N ARG A 166 -0.84 14.22 8.79
CA ARG A 166 -1.50 14.73 10.00
C ARG A 166 -1.56 13.65 11.08
N GLN A 167 -1.84 12.41 10.69
CA GLN A 167 -1.86 11.26 11.61
C GLN A 167 -0.48 11.04 12.26
N VAL A 168 0.59 11.06 11.45
CA VAL A 168 1.98 10.93 11.95
C VAL A 168 2.34 12.06 12.90
N ALA A 169 1.97 13.31 12.59
CA ALA A 169 2.24 14.44 13.48
C ALA A 169 1.56 14.26 14.86
N VAL A 170 0.29 13.83 14.88
CA VAL A 170 -0.41 13.54 16.14
C VAL A 170 0.27 12.41 16.91
N LEU A 171 0.57 11.29 16.25
CA LEU A 171 1.19 10.13 16.91
C LEU A 171 2.61 10.42 17.40
N ALA A 172 3.40 11.19 16.64
CA ALA A 172 4.73 11.62 17.06
C ALA A 172 4.68 12.50 18.33
N ALA A 173 3.70 13.40 18.43
CA ALA A 173 3.48 14.19 19.65
C ALA A 173 3.08 13.29 20.84
N LEU A 174 2.17 12.33 20.64
CA LEU A 174 1.75 11.40 21.69
C LEU A 174 2.89 10.50 22.20
N VAL A 175 3.77 10.05 21.31
CA VAL A 175 4.92 9.19 21.67
C VAL A 175 5.90 9.89 22.61
N VAL A 176 6.01 11.22 22.53
CA VAL A 176 6.82 12.04 23.45
C VAL A 176 5.99 12.66 24.58
N SER A 177 4.75 12.21 24.76
CA SER A 177 3.77 12.72 25.75
C SER A 177 3.46 14.21 25.61
N ASP A 178 3.64 14.79 24.42
CA ASP A 178 3.14 16.14 24.09
C ASP A 178 1.65 16.10 23.78
N THR A 179 0.87 15.87 24.84
CA THR A 179 -0.59 15.80 24.77
C THR A 179 -1.22 17.13 24.35
N ALA A 180 -0.58 18.26 24.67
CA ALA A 180 -1.04 19.59 24.27
C ALA A 180 -0.88 19.80 22.76
N GLY A 181 0.29 19.47 22.21
CA GLY A 181 0.54 19.51 20.77
C GLY A 181 -0.36 18.57 19.98
N ALA A 182 -0.55 17.33 20.45
CA ALA A 182 -1.49 16.37 19.86
C ALA A 182 -2.93 16.92 19.85
N ALA A 183 -3.40 17.49 20.96
CA ALA A 183 -4.74 18.07 21.06
C ALA A 183 -4.92 19.30 20.15
N ALA A 184 -3.90 20.14 20.00
CA ALA A 184 -3.92 21.28 19.08
C ALA A 184 -4.05 20.81 17.63
N LEU A 185 -3.22 19.83 17.22
CA LEU A 185 -3.29 19.23 15.89
C LEU A 185 -4.67 18.63 15.60
N LEU A 186 -5.25 17.89 16.56
CA LEU A 186 -6.59 17.33 16.42
C LEU A 186 -7.67 18.42 16.29
N THR A 187 -7.61 19.46 17.12
CA THR A 187 -8.57 20.57 17.11
C THR A 187 -8.53 21.37 15.80
N GLU A 188 -7.34 21.58 15.25
CA GLU A 188 -7.15 22.30 13.99
C GLU A 188 -7.42 21.44 12.74
N THR A 189 -7.66 20.14 12.91
CA THR A 189 -7.92 19.25 11.78
C THR A 189 -9.26 19.59 11.15
N MET A 190 -9.25 19.83 9.84
CA MET A 190 -10.46 20.09 9.08
C MET A 190 -11.30 18.81 8.96
N PRO A 191 -12.64 18.91 9.06
CA PRO A 191 -13.51 17.78 8.75
C PRO A 191 -13.24 17.23 7.35
N GLY A 192 -13.29 15.90 7.25
CA GLY A 192 -13.06 15.17 6.02
C GLY A 192 -14.10 14.09 5.79
N ASP A 193 -13.72 13.09 5.00
CA ASP A 193 -14.56 11.94 4.67
C ASP A 193 -14.86 11.09 5.91
N PRO A 194 -15.90 10.22 5.90
CA PRO A 194 -16.27 9.44 7.07
C PRO A 194 -15.14 8.62 7.68
N TRP A 195 -14.22 8.10 6.85
CA TRP A 195 -13.04 7.36 7.33
C TRP A 195 -12.05 8.27 8.07
N GLU A 196 -11.85 9.52 7.63
CA GLU A 196 -11.00 10.49 8.32
C GLU A 196 -11.55 10.86 9.68
N GLN A 197 -12.88 10.96 9.80
CA GLN A 197 -13.56 11.23 11.06
C GLN A 197 -13.36 10.09 12.05
N ALA A 198 -13.45 8.83 11.58
CA ALA A 198 -13.19 7.67 12.42
C ALA A 198 -11.73 7.61 12.92
N VAL A 199 -10.76 7.90 12.05
CA VAL A 199 -9.34 8.01 12.44
C VAL A 199 -9.13 9.16 13.43
N THR A 200 -9.75 10.32 13.20
CA THR A 200 -9.68 11.47 14.11
C THR A 200 -10.26 11.13 15.49
N ALA A 201 -11.37 10.40 15.54
CA ALA A 201 -11.98 9.93 16.78
C ALA A 201 -11.06 8.94 17.53
N CYS A 202 -10.42 8.01 16.81
CA CYS A 202 -9.42 7.11 17.40
C CYS A 202 -8.29 7.90 18.06
N LEU A 203 -7.66 8.80 17.30
CA LEU A 203 -6.54 9.60 17.78
C LEU A 203 -6.94 10.54 18.94
N THR A 204 -8.17 11.04 18.94
CA THR A 204 -8.72 11.84 20.05
C THR A 204 -8.88 11.02 21.32
N ALA A 205 -9.40 9.79 21.21
CA ALA A 205 -9.51 8.89 22.36
C ALA A 205 -8.12 8.54 22.94
N LEU A 206 -7.14 8.26 22.07
CA LEU A 206 -5.76 8.00 22.47
C LEU A 206 -5.10 9.21 23.14
N SER A 207 -5.24 10.41 22.56
CA SER A 207 -4.69 11.65 23.11
C SER A 207 -5.27 11.97 24.50
N ARG A 208 -6.58 11.81 24.67
CA ARG A 208 -7.24 11.98 25.98
C ARG A 208 -6.76 10.97 27.01
N ARG A 209 -6.58 9.71 26.60
CA ARG A 209 -6.08 8.64 27.47
C ARG A 209 -4.67 8.96 27.97
N ASP A 210 -3.78 9.41 27.07
CA ASP A 210 -2.42 9.82 27.43
C ASP A 210 -2.42 11.02 28.39
N ALA A 211 -3.33 11.97 28.16
CA ALA A 211 -3.59 13.10 29.06
C ALA A 211 -4.31 12.73 30.37
N ARG A 212 -4.59 11.44 30.62
CA ARG A 212 -5.34 10.91 31.78
C ARG A 212 -6.74 11.53 31.94
N GLN A 213 -7.36 11.87 30.83
CA GLN A 213 -8.72 12.40 30.80
C GLN A 213 -9.75 11.26 30.64
N PRO A 214 -11.02 11.47 31.02
CA PRO A 214 -12.07 10.47 30.80
C PRO A 214 -12.27 10.16 29.31
N VAL A 215 -12.28 8.86 28.97
CA VAL A 215 -12.41 8.37 27.59
C VAL A 215 -13.64 7.49 27.35
N ASP A 216 -14.35 7.02 28.38
CA ASP A 216 -15.41 6.00 28.24
C ASP A 216 -16.55 6.40 27.28
N SER A 217 -16.93 7.68 27.23
CA SER A 217 -17.90 8.16 26.24
C SER A 217 -17.33 8.10 24.82
N HIS A 218 -16.07 8.53 24.65
CA HIS A 218 -15.39 8.57 23.35
C HIS A 218 -15.15 7.16 22.81
N LEU A 219 -14.82 6.20 23.68
CA LEU A 219 -14.66 4.80 23.28
C LEU A 219 -15.99 4.17 22.86
N ARG A 220 -17.11 4.53 23.52
CA ARG A 220 -18.44 4.08 23.08
C ARG A 220 -18.83 4.67 21.74
N ASP A 221 -18.63 5.98 21.56
CA ASP A 221 -18.93 6.67 20.30
C ASP A 221 -18.05 6.12 19.16
N LEU A 222 -16.77 5.89 19.44
CA LEU A 222 -15.82 5.32 18.48
C LEU A 222 -16.23 3.89 18.04
N ALA A 223 -16.62 3.05 19.00
CA ALA A 223 -17.12 1.71 18.68
C ALA A 223 -18.39 1.77 17.81
N ALA A 224 -19.30 2.70 18.10
CA ALA A 224 -20.50 2.91 17.28
C ALA A 224 -20.16 3.35 15.85
N ILE A 225 -19.27 4.34 15.69
CA ILE A 225 -18.81 4.81 14.37
C ILE A 225 -18.20 3.66 13.55
N CYS A 226 -17.39 2.81 14.18
CA CYS A 226 -16.77 1.67 13.51
C CYS A 226 -17.81 0.63 13.06
N LEU A 227 -18.78 0.31 13.92
CA LEU A 227 -19.82 -0.68 13.63
C LEU A 227 -20.82 -0.19 12.57
N GLU A 228 -21.10 1.11 12.52
CA GLU A 228 -22.03 1.72 11.56
C GLU A 228 -21.40 1.92 10.17
N ARG A 229 -20.07 1.86 10.04
CA ARG A 229 -19.39 2.00 8.74
C ARG A 229 -19.81 0.89 7.78
N GLN A 230 -20.28 1.28 6.60
CA GLN A 230 -20.59 0.31 5.55
C GLN A 230 -19.30 -0.24 4.94
N ALA A 231 -19.33 -1.51 4.53
CA ALA A 231 -18.23 -2.10 3.79
C ALA A 231 -18.24 -1.53 2.37
N GLU A 232 -17.09 -1.01 1.93
CA GLU A 232 -16.90 -0.57 0.55
C GLU A 232 -15.88 -1.48 -0.15
N PRO A 233 -16.09 -1.83 -1.44
CA PRO A 233 -15.13 -2.63 -2.19
C PRO A 233 -13.75 -1.97 -2.23
N GLY A 234 -12.70 -2.76 -2.01
CA GLY A 234 -11.31 -2.31 -2.12
C GLY A 234 -10.71 -1.67 -0.86
N ILE A 235 -11.49 -1.50 0.21
CA ILE A 235 -10.99 -0.94 1.49
C ILE A 235 -11.14 -1.88 2.69
N THR A 236 -11.48 -3.15 2.47
CA THR A 236 -11.65 -4.16 3.54
C THR A 236 -10.49 -4.17 4.52
N VAL A 237 -9.24 -4.26 4.04
CA VAL A 237 -8.06 -4.30 4.90
C VAL A 237 -7.90 -3.01 5.73
N PHE A 238 -8.27 -1.85 5.17
CA PHE A 238 -8.27 -0.60 5.90
C PHE A 238 -9.31 -0.62 7.03
N ASP A 239 -10.55 -1.03 6.74
CA ASP A 239 -11.62 -1.12 7.73
C ASP A 239 -11.27 -2.11 8.85
N ILE A 240 -10.63 -3.25 8.51
CA ILE A 240 -10.15 -4.21 9.49
C ILE A 240 -9.10 -3.57 10.40
N ARG A 241 -8.07 -2.92 9.85
CA ARG A 241 -7.04 -2.24 10.65
C ARG A 241 -7.60 -1.13 11.52
N LEU A 242 -8.60 -0.39 11.02
CA LEU A 242 -9.31 0.61 11.82
C LEU A 242 -10.02 -0.05 13.00
N GLY A 243 -10.79 -1.13 12.79
CA GLY A 243 -11.48 -1.82 13.88
C GLY A 243 -10.51 -2.48 14.88
N LEU A 244 -9.37 -3.01 14.42
CA LEU A 244 -8.29 -3.48 15.29
C LEU A 244 -7.70 -2.34 16.13
N THR A 245 -7.52 -1.15 15.54
CA THR A 245 -7.09 0.06 16.28
C THR A 245 -8.12 0.47 17.34
N VAL A 246 -9.42 0.29 17.07
CA VAL A 246 -10.49 0.49 18.05
C VAL A 246 -10.41 -0.53 19.19
N LEU A 247 -10.07 -1.80 18.90
CA LEU A 247 -9.82 -2.80 19.94
C LEU A 247 -8.66 -2.38 20.85
N ASP A 248 -7.56 -1.88 20.29
CA ASP A 248 -6.43 -1.36 21.08
C ASP A 248 -6.83 -0.18 21.96
N ALA A 249 -7.65 0.73 21.42
CA ALA A 249 -8.16 1.87 22.18
C ALA A 249 -9.03 1.43 23.37
N ILE A 250 -9.88 0.40 23.18
CA ILE A 250 -10.69 -0.21 24.25
C ILE A 250 -9.78 -0.94 25.26
N GLY A 251 -8.81 -1.71 24.78
CA GLY A 251 -7.74 -2.30 25.58
C GLY A 251 -8.16 -3.36 26.60
N SER A 252 -9.40 -3.88 26.53
CA SER A 252 -9.89 -4.90 27.45
C SER A 252 -10.76 -5.94 26.75
N ALA A 253 -10.41 -7.21 26.92
CA ALA A 253 -11.17 -8.35 26.43
C ALA A 253 -12.53 -8.50 27.14
N GLU A 254 -12.68 -7.96 28.35
CA GLU A 254 -13.93 -8.04 29.12
C GLU A 254 -14.98 -7.03 28.64
N ALA A 255 -14.58 -6.04 27.82
CA ALA A 255 -15.48 -4.99 27.37
C ALA A 255 -16.53 -5.54 26.37
N PRO A 256 -17.86 -5.32 26.59
CA PRO A 256 -18.88 -5.73 25.62
C PRO A 256 -18.76 -5.07 24.25
N ALA A 257 -18.12 -3.89 24.17
CA ALA A 257 -17.82 -3.24 22.90
C ALA A 257 -16.74 -4.01 22.11
N ALA A 258 -15.73 -4.56 22.78
CA ALA A 258 -14.65 -5.31 22.12
C ALA A 258 -15.19 -6.59 21.44
N HIS A 259 -16.09 -7.32 22.10
CA HIS A 259 -16.75 -8.50 21.52
C HIS A 259 -17.52 -8.17 20.23
N ARG A 260 -18.28 -7.07 20.23
CA ARG A 260 -19.04 -6.63 19.05
C ARG A 260 -18.12 -6.23 17.90
N ILE A 261 -16.98 -5.59 18.20
CA ILE A 261 -15.99 -5.26 17.17
C ILE A 261 -15.36 -6.53 16.60
N VAL A 262 -15.00 -7.52 17.43
CA VAL A 262 -14.46 -8.80 16.94
C VAL A 262 -15.44 -9.55 16.05
N GLU A 263 -16.72 -9.59 16.42
CA GLU A 263 -17.77 -10.17 15.59
C GLU A 263 -17.90 -9.45 14.25
N ASP A 264 -17.88 -8.11 14.23
CA ASP A 264 -17.95 -7.32 13.00
C ASP A 264 -16.71 -7.50 12.11
N LEU A 265 -15.51 -7.53 12.70
CA LEU A 265 -14.25 -7.78 12.00
C LEU A 265 -14.23 -9.16 11.33
N HIS A 266 -14.67 -10.20 12.05
CA HIS A 266 -14.81 -11.55 11.49
C HIS A 266 -15.81 -11.55 10.33
N ARG A 267 -17.00 -10.98 10.54
CA ARG A 267 -18.06 -10.91 9.52
C ARG A 267 -17.58 -10.19 8.26
N ARG A 268 -16.97 -9.00 8.37
CA ARG A 268 -16.42 -8.26 7.22
C ARG A 268 -15.38 -9.06 6.47
N THR A 269 -14.52 -9.76 7.20
CA THR A 269 -13.47 -10.61 6.63
C THR A 269 -14.05 -11.76 5.82
N THR A 270 -15.06 -12.45 6.37
CA THR A 270 -15.69 -13.59 5.70
C THR A 270 -16.59 -13.16 4.55
N ASP A 271 -17.34 -12.06 4.70
CA ASP A 271 -18.22 -11.53 3.65
C ASP A 271 -17.41 -11.07 2.42
N ALA A 272 -16.20 -10.55 2.64
CA ALA A 272 -15.30 -10.12 1.58
C ALA A 272 -14.39 -11.24 1.02
N GLU A 273 -14.38 -12.42 1.65
CA GLU A 273 -13.45 -13.52 1.36
C GLU A 273 -11.97 -13.08 1.31
N ASP A 274 -11.59 -12.11 2.17
CA ASP A 274 -10.29 -11.43 2.08
C ASP A 274 -9.24 -12.09 3.01
N GLY A 275 -8.26 -12.75 2.39
CA GLY A 275 -7.18 -13.42 3.11
C GLY A 275 -6.22 -12.46 3.85
N TYR A 276 -6.07 -11.22 3.38
CA TYR A 276 -5.25 -10.23 4.09
C TYR A 276 -5.96 -9.75 5.35
N ALA A 277 -7.25 -9.43 5.25
CA ALA A 277 -8.11 -9.12 6.40
C ALA A 277 -8.05 -10.24 7.46
N ALA A 278 -8.19 -11.49 7.02
CA ALA A 278 -8.09 -12.66 7.90
C ALA A 278 -6.72 -12.75 8.59
N ARG A 279 -5.63 -12.47 7.86
CA ARG A 279 -4.28 -12.47 8.42
C ARG A 279 -4.09 -11.37 9.47
N GLU A 280 -4.59 -10.15 9.23
CA GLU A 280 -4.50 -9.03 10.18
C GLU A 280 -5.26 -9.36 11.48
N ASN A 281 -6.47 -9.92 11.37
CA ASN A 281 -7.25 -10.36 12.54
C ASN A 281 -6.49 -11.42 13.36
N LEU A 282 -5.94 -12.46 12.71
CA LEU A 282 -5.19 -13.53 13.39
C LEU A 282 -3.87 -13.05 14.00
N ALA A 283 -3.29 -11.97 13.48
CA ALA A 283 -2.08 -11.37 14.03
C ALA A 283 -2.36 -10.49 15.27
N HIS A 284 -3.62 -10.14 15.52
CA HIS A 284 -3.99 -9.20 16.58
C HIS A 284 -4.30 -9.89 17.91
N PRO A 285 -3.55 -9.61 19.00
CA PRO A 285 -3.70 -10.33 20.27
C PRO A 285 -5.11 -10.26 20.87
N LEU A 286 -5.75 -9.08 20.85
CA LEU A 286 -7.10 -8.91 21.40
C LEU A 286 -8.17 -9.59 20.54
N PHE A 287 -7.94 -9.72 19.22
CA PHE A 287 -8.88 -10.45 18.38
C PHE A 287 -8.86 -11.93 18.76
N VAL A 288 -7.66 -12.53 18.80
CA VAL A 288 -7.45 -13.94 19.19
C VAL A 288 -7.95 -14.23 20.61
N ALA A 289 -7.77 -13.30 21.54
CA ALA A 289 -8.23 -13.50 22.92
C ALA A 289 -9.77 -13.53 23.07
N ILE A 290 -10.51 -12.93 22.15
CA ILE A 290 -11.97 -12.75 22.23
C ILE A 290 -12.71 -13.63 21.23
N ALA A 291 -12.10 -13.88 20.06
CA ALA A 291 -12.69 -14.67 19.00
C ALA A 291 -13.00 -16.09 19.48
N THR A 292 -14.09 -16.64 18.95
CA THR A 292 -14.40 -18.06 19.16
C THR A 292 -13.47 -18.93 18.31
N ASP A 293 -13.26 -20.19 18.73
CA ASP A 293 -12.49 -21.18 17.96
C ASP A 293 -12.96 -21.28 16.49
N ARG A 294 -14.28 -21.14 16.27
CA ARG A 294 -14.87 -21.17 14.93
C ARG A 294 -14.44 -19.98 14.09
N GLN A 295 -14.48 -18.77 14.65
CA GLN A 295 -14.09 -17.55 13.95
C GLN A 295 -12.60 -17.56 13.59
N GLU A 296 -11.75 -18.01 14.53
CA GLU A 296 -10.33 -18.22 14.23
C GLU A 296 -10.11 -19.25 13.12
N GLN A 297 -10.82 -20.38 13.17
CA GLN A 297 -10.71 -21.42 12.16
C GLN A 297 -11.11 -20.92 10.77
N ASP A 298 -12.16 -20.10 10.68
CA ASP A 298 -12.60 -19.46 9.45
C ASP A 298 -11.53 -18.52 8.89
N CYS A 299 -10.95 -17.63 9.72
CA CYS A 299 -9.87 -16.77 9.28
C CYS A 299 -8.65 -17.60 8.81
N ARG A 300 -8.28 -18.67 9.53
CA ARG A 300 -7.17 -19.54 9.12
C ARG A 300 -7.48 -20.28 7.81
N ALA A 301 -8.73 -20.66 7.59
CA ALA A 301 -9.17 -21.28 6.35
C ALA A 301 -9.07 -20.31 5.17
N LEU A 302 -9.48 -19.05 5.34
CA LEU A 302 -9.33 -18.00 4.33
C LEU A 302 -7.87 -17.74 3.97
N VAL A 303 -6.98 -17.57 4.97
CA VAL A 303 -5.54 -17.39 4.72
C VAL A 303 -4.97 -18.53 3.87
N ARG A 304 -5.36 -19.78 4.18
CA ARG A 304 -4.95 -20.96 3.40
C ARG A 304 -5.56 -20.99 2.00
N ALA A 305 -6.84 -20.63 1.86
CA ALA A 305 -7.52 -20.59 0.57
C ALA A 305 -6.90 -19.57 -0.39
N CYS A 306 -6.44 -18.43 0.14
CA CYS A 306 -5.69 -17.42 -0.61
C CYS A 306 -4.21 -17.80 -0.84
N ALA A 307 -3.76 -18.95 -0.34
CA ALA A 307 -2.37 -19.44 -0.43
C ALA A 307 -1.31 -18.46 0.12
N ILE A 308 -1.70 -17.56 1.04
CA ILE A 308 -0.79 -16.56 1.59
C ILE A 308 0.32 -17.27 2.38
N GLY A 309 1.57 -17.09 1.97
CA GLY A 309 2.74 -17.73 2.58
C GLY A 309 2.93 -19.21 2.22
N ALA A 310 2.33 -19.69 1.11
CA ALA A 310 2.42 -21.10 0.73
C ALA A 310 3.83 -21.57 0.32
N GLY A 311 4.74 -20.65 -0.04
CA GLY A 311 6.12 -20.91 -0.42
C GLY A 311 6.30 -21.68 -1.73
N THR A 312 5.21 -21.97 -2.45
CA THR A 312 5.22 -22.77 -3.68
C THR A 312 4.14 -22.30 -4.65
N MET A 313 4.39 -22.50 -5.95
CA MET A 313 3.42 -22.30 -7.02
C MET A 313 3.37 -23.58 -7.87
N PRO A 314 2.20 -24.19 -8.09
CA PRO A 314 2.07 -25.35 -8.99
C PRO A 314 2.60 -25.06 -10.40
N ASP A 315 3.29 -26.02 -11.02
CA ASP A 315 3.93 -25.88 -12.34
C ASP A 315 2.96 -25.39 -13.43
N GLN A 316 1.71 -25.86 -13.41
CA GLN A 316 0.68 -25.41 -14.35
C GLN A 316 0.40 -23.91 -14.21
N LEU A 317 0.25 -23.42 -12.97
CA LEU A 317 0.01 -22.00 -12.72
C LEU A 317 1.25 -21.17 -13.07
N GLN A 318 2.45 -21.72 -12.86
CA GLN A 318 3.69 -21.07 -13.29
C GLN A 318 3.76 -20.93 -14.82
N ALA A 319 3.34 -21.94 -15.56
CA ALA A 319 3.29 -21.89 -17.02
C ALA A 319 2.26 -20.86 -17.53
N GLU A 320 1.06 -20.84 -16.96
CA GLU A 320 0.02 -19.83 -17.27
C GLU A 320 0.51 -18.41 -16.98
N LEU A 321 1.17 -18.22 -15.84
CA LEU A 321 1.75 -16.93 -15.45
C LEU A 321 2.81 -16.46 -16.45
N ARG A 322 3.75 -17.33 -16.84
CA ARG A 322 4.77 -17.00 -17.83
C ARG A 322 4.17 -16.64 -19.19
N ALA A 323 3.12 -17.34 -19.62
CA ALA A 323 2.43 -17.03 -20.86
C ALA A 323 1.77 -15.63 -20.81
N ALA A 324 1.06 -15.31 -19.72
CA ALA A 324 0.44 -13.99 -19.52
C ALA A 324 1.46 -12.85 -19.48
N LEU A 325 2.60 -13.07 -18.83
CA LEU A 325 3.70 -12.10 -18.79
C LEU A 325 4.35 -11.90 -20.16
N SER A 326 4.57 -12.98 -20.91
CA SER A 326 5.12 -12.91 -22.27
C SER A 326 4.19 -12.16 -23.23
N ALA A 327 2.88 -12.39 -23.13
CA ALA A 327 1.88 -11.66 -23.90
C ALA A 327 1.90 -10.16 -23.57
N SER A 328 1.95 -9.83 -22.27
CA SER A 328 1.97 -8.44 -21.80
C SER A 328 3.26 -7.71 -22.18
N ASP A 329 4.42 -8.38 -22.15
CA ASP A 329 5.70 -7.81 -22.63
C ASP A 329 5.61 -7.42 -24.11
N SER A 330 5.07 -8.30 -24.96
CA SER A 330 4.87 -8.02 -26.38
C SER A 330 3.99 -6.79 -26.60
N VAL A 331 2.85 -6.69 -25.90
CA VAL A 331 1.95 -5.52 -25.99
C VAL A 331 2.67 -4.23 -25.60
N ILE A 332 3.44 -4.24 -24.52
CA ILE A 332 4.20 -3.07 -24.07
C ILE A 332 5.23 -2.65 -25.11
N ARG A 333 6.04 -3.59 -25.61
CA ARG A 333 7.10 -3.30 -26.58
C ARG A 333 6.56 -2.84 -27.93
N GLU A 334 5.50 -3.47 -28.43
CA GLU A 334 4.85 -3.05 -29.68
C GLU A 334 4.24 -1.64 -29.57
N SER A 335 3.64 -1.33 -28.41
CA SER A 335 3.12 0.01 -28.13
C SER A 335 4.22 1.07 -28.13
N LEU A 336 5.37 0.78 -27.51
CA LEU A 336 6.53 1.67 -27.50
C LEU A 336 7.17 1.84 -28.88
N ALA A 337 7.23 0.77 -29.69
CA ALA A 337 7.73 0.84 -31.06
C ALA A 337 6.87 1.78 -31.93
N ARG A 338 5.54 1.76 -31.77
CA ARG A 338 4.63 2.68 -32.48
C ARG A 338 4.79 4.13 -32.04
N LEU A 339 5.02 4.38 -30.74
CA LEU A 339 5.29 5.74 -30.23
C LEU A 339 6.58 6.34 -30.83
N SER A 340 7.52 5.49 -31.24
CA SER A 340 8.79 5.91 -31.84
C SER A 340 8.73 6.05 -33.36
N ASP A 341 7.64 5.62 -34.02
CA ASP A 341 7.48 5.69 -35.48
C ASP A 341 6.80 7.00 -35.90
N PRO A 342 7.51 7.92 -36.59
CA PRO A 342 6.94 9.19 -37.05
C PRO A 342 5.83 9.02 -38.11
N ASN A 343 5.63 7.82 -38.67
CA ASN A 343 4.59 7.53 -39.67
C ASN A 343 3.40 6.72 -39.13
N ALA A 344 3.34 6.43 -37.83
CA ALA A 344 2.22 5.71 -37.25
C ALA A 344 0.93 6.56 -37.26
N LEU A 345 -0.16 6.03 -37.82
CA LEU A 345 -1.49 6.64 -37.74
C LEU A 345 -2.01 6.57 -36.29
N PRO A 346 -2.65 7.62 -35.77
CA PRO A 346 -3.29 7.55 -34.45
C PRO A 346 -4.49 6.61 -34.47
N LEU A 347 -4.70 5.90 -33.35
CA LEU A 347 -5.89 5.09 -33.07
C LEU A 347 -7.13 5.97 -32.88
#